data_AF-A0AA52AMU7-F1
#
_entry.id   AF-A0AA52AMU7-F1
#
_cell.length_a   1.000
_cell.length_b   1.000
_cell.length_c   1.000
_cell.angle_alpha   90.00
_cell.angle_beta   90.00
_cell.angle_gamma   90.00
#
_symmetry.space_group_name_H-M   'P 1'
#
loop_
_entity.id
_entity.type
_entity.pdbx_description
1 polymer ?
#
loop_
_entity_poly.entity_id
_entity_poly.type
_entity_poly.pdbx_seq_one_letter_code
_entity_poly.pdbx_strand_id
1 'polypeptide(L)' 'MWDIYRGDIGWKVYSFVRRANTTKATIDLNDFTQALVRRKLLSNDKYVSGIEAGTEVFKGTGRLDTEAYSVDIG' A
#
# COMPACT_ATOMS: atom_id res chain seq x y z
N MET A 1 -3.24 4.47 12.58
CA MET A 1 -4.26 5.32 11.92
C MET A 1 -3.66 5.84 10.63
N TRP A 2 -4.42 5.80 9.53
CA TRP A 2 -3.96 6.12 8.17
C TRP A 2 -4.67 7.36 7.64
N ASP A 3 -3.95 8.22 6.92
CA ASP A 3 -4.55 9.24 6.07
C ASP A 3 -4.68 8.68 4.64
N ILE A 4 -5.79 8.97 3.97
CA ILE A 4 -6.13 8.37 2.68
C ILE A 4 -6.16 9.46 1.61
N TYR A 5 -5.33 9.30 0.59
CA TYR A 5 -5.25 10.16 -0.58
C TYR A 5 -5.71 9.42 -1.84
N ARG A 6 -6.20 10.16 -2.83
CA ARG A 6 -6.70 9.62 -4.09
C ARG A 6 -6.09 10.38 -5.26
N GLY A 7 -5.71 9.64 -6.30
CA GLY A 7 -5.20 10.20 -7.54
C GLY A 7 -5.69 9.46 -8.77
N ASP A 8 -5.46 10.05 -9.93
CA ASP A 8 -5.69 9.45 -11.24
C ASP A 8 -4.54 9.82 -12.17
N ILE A 9 -3.82 8.79 -12.67
CA ILE A 9 -2.67 8.94 -13.58
C ILE A 9 -2.88 8.15 -14.88
N GLY A 10 -4.14 7.88 -15.24
CA GLY A 10 -4.51 6.87 -16.25
C GLY A 10 -5.09 5.61 -15.61
N TRP A 11 -4.90 5.44 -14.29
CA TRP A 11 -5.63 4.53 -13.42
C TRP A 11 -5.81 5.17 -12.03
N LYS A 12 -6.79 4.66 -11.26
CA LYS A 12 -7.05 5.14 -9.89
C LYS A 12 -5.96 4.68 -8.94
N VAL A 13 -5.41 5.61 -8.17
CA VAL A 13 -4.41 5.34 -7.13
C VAL A 13 -4.99 5.73 -5.77
N TYR A 14 -4.87 4.82 -4.81
CA TYR A 14 -5.30 5.02 -3.42
C TYR A 14 -4.11 4.86 -2.49
N SER A 15 -3.65 5.94 -1.89
CA SER A 15 -2.47 5.95 -1.02
C SER A 15 -2.89 6.05 0.44
N PHE A 16 -2.52 5.07 1.25
CA PHE A 16 -2.69 5.08 2.70
C PHE A 16 -1.37 5.45 3.35
N VAL A 17 -1.31 6.61 4.02
CA VAL A 17 -0.08 7.15 4.63
C VAL A 17 -0.16 7.01 6.14
N ARG A 18 0.87 6.42 6.77
CA ARG A 18 0.96 6.36 8.24
C ARG A 18 1.19 7.78 8.77
N ARG A 19 0.51 8.13 9.85
CA ARG A 19 0.72 9.42 10.54
C ARG A 19 2.05 9.55 11.29
N ALA A 20 2.78 8.45 11.42
CA ALA A 20 4.09 8.40 12.06
C ALA A 20 4.97 7.36 11.36
N ASN A 21 6.28 7.54 11.45
CA ASN A 21 7.26 6.64 10.87
C ASN A 21 7.30 5.28 11.59
N THR A 22 7.83 4.26 10.91
CA THR A 22 8.19 2.97 11.51
C THR A 22 9.32 2.33 10.70
N THR A 23 10.06 1.44 11.34
CA THR A 23 11.09 0.60 10.71
C THR A 23 10.63 -0.85 10.52
N LYS A 24 9.48 -1.23 11.11
CA LYS A 24 8.86 -2.56 10.96
C LYS A 24 7.34 -2.48 10.97
N ALA A 25 6.67 -3.38 10.27
CA ALA A 25 5.22 -3.48 10.29
C ALA A 25 4.76 -4.92 10.05
N THR A 26 3.74 -5.33 10.78
CA THR A 26 2.91 -6.50 10.48
C THR A 26 1.51 -5.97 10.25
N ILE A 27 1.00 -6.14 9.03
CA ILE A 27 -0.28 -5.57 8.59
C ILE A 27 -1.06 -6.60 7.80
N ASP A 28 -2.39 -6.54 7.88
CA ASP A 28 -3.26 -7.25 6.96
C ASP A 28 -3.50 -6.37 5.72
N LEU A 29 -3.03 -6.82 4.56
CA LEU A 29 -3.21 -6.09 3.30
C LEU A 29 -4.69 -6.09 2.83
N ASN A 30 -5.48 -7.08 3.25
CA ASN A 30 -6.92 -7.14 2.96
C ASN A 30 -7.67 -5.97 3.62
N ASP A 31 -7.21 -5.45 4.76
CA ASP A 31 -7.84 -4.28 5.40
C ASP A 31 -7.91 -3.06 4.47
N PHE A 32 -6.88 -2.88 3.63
CA PHE A 32 -6.80 -1.76 2.69
C PHE A 32 -7.74 -1.95 1.50
N THR A 33 -7.79 -3.13 0.90
CA THR A 33 -8.71 -3.42 -0.21
C THR A 33 -10.16 -3.39 0.27
N GLN A 34 -10.45 -3.96 1.43
CA GLN A 34 -11.79 -3.90 2.04
C GLN A 34 -12.18 -2.47 2.43
N ALA A 35 -11.24 -1.65 2.87
CA ALA A 35 -11.48 -0.23 3.10
C ALA A 35 -11.91 0.50 1.81
N LEU A 36 -11.38 0.13 0.64
CA LEU A 36 -11.79 0.69 -0.64
C LEU A 36 -13.15 0.14 -1.11
N VAL A 37 -13.40 -1.16 -0.93
CA VAL A 37 -14.69 -1.80 -1.23
C VAL A 37 -15.82 -1.17 -0.42
N ARG A 38 -15.66 -1.01 0.90
CA ARG A 38 -16.66 -0.35 1.77
C ARG A 38 -16.96 1.08 1.34
N ARG A 39 -16.01 1.77 0.72
CA ARG A 39 -16.16 3.14 0.19
C ARG A 39 -16.66 3.18 -1.26
N LYS A 40 -16.93 2.03 -1.88
CA LYS A 40 -17.31 1.89 -3.29
C LYS A 40 -16.26 2.46 -4.27
N LEU A 41 -14.98 2.34 -3.90
CA LEU A 41 -13.83 2.82 -4.69
C LEU A 41 -13.12 1.69 -5.41
N LEU A 42 -13.35 0.45 -4.97
CA LEU A 42 -12.85 -0.77 -5.58
C LEU A 42 -14.02 -1.76 -5.62
N SER A 43 -14.20 -2.43 -6.75
CA SER A 43 -15.17 -3.52 -6.85
C SER A 43 -14.59 -4.79 -6.24
N ASN A 44 -15.43 -5.62 -5.62
CA ASN A 44 -15.00 -6.86 -4.96
C ASN A 44 -14.81 -8.04 -5.93
N ASP A 45 -14.94 -7.81 -7.24
CA ASP A 45 -14.73 -8.78 -8.32
C ASP A 45 -13.33 -8.70 -8.95
N LYS A 46 -12.41 -7.94 -8.34
CA LYS A 46 -11.06 -7.72 -8.86
C LYS A 46 -10.04 -8.68 -8.24
N TYR A 47 -8.95 -8.89 -8.98
CA TYR A 47 -7.85 -9.76 -8.59
C TYR A 47 -6.65 -8.93 -8.12
N VAL A 48 -5.89 -9.48 -7.17
CA VAL A 48 -4.57 -8.96 -6.80
C VAL A 48 -3.56 -9.51 -7.79
N SER A 49 -2.92 -8.63 -8.57
CA SER A 49 -1.94 -9.03 -9.58
C SER A 49 -0.50 -9.10 -9.06
N GLY A 50 -0.21 -8.45 -7.93
CA GLY A 50 1.13 -8.38 -7.36
C GLY A 50 1.14 -7.66 -6.02
N ILE A 51 2.13 -7.97 -5.19
CA ILE A 51 2.36 -7.32 -3.90
C ILE A 51 3.86 -6.98 -3.84
N GLU A 52 4.14 -5.69 -3.78
CA GLU A 52 5.49 -5.12 -3.87
C GLU A 52 5.78 -4.26 -2.63
N ALA A 53 7.04 -4.27 -2.19
CA ALA A 53 7.53 -3.43 -1.10
C ALA A 53 8.91 -2.85 -1.47
N GLY A 54 9.08 -1.55 -1.30
CA GLY A 54 10.29 -0.84 -1.68
C GLY A 54 10.26 0.63 -1.29
N THR A 55 11.09 1.44 -1.96
CA THR A 55 11.16 2.88 -1.75
C THR A 55 11.06 3.62 -3.08
N GLU A 56 10.46 4.80 -3.04
CA GLU A 56 10.48 5.77 -4.15
C GLU A 56 11.45 6.90 -3.79
N VAL A 57 12.52 7.08 -4.56
CA VAL A 57 13.51 8.14 -4.33
C VAL A 57 13.30 9.25 -5.36
N PHE A 58 12.84 10.42 -4.91
CA PHE A 58 12.50 11.53 -5.81
C PHE A 58 13.68 12.48 -6.09
N LYS A 59 14.60 12.64 -5.12
CA LYS A 59 15.77 13.53 -5.22
C LYS A 59 16.94 12.93 -4.45
N GLY A 60 18.16 13.16 -4.94
CA GLY A 60 19.38 12.69 -4.29
C GLY A 60 19.60 11.18 -4.43
N THR A 61 20.25 10.58 -3.44
CA THR A 61 20.49 9.14 -3.36
C THR A 61 19.78 8.55 -2.13
N GLY A 62 19.25 7.34 -2.27
CA GLY A 62 18.54 6.65 -1.20
C GLY A 62 18.96 5.18 -1.14
N ARG A 63 19.04 4.65 0.08
CA ARG A 63 19.30 3.24 0.36
C ARG A 63 18.23 2.74 1.31
N LEU A 64 17.56 1.65 0.93
CA LEU A 64 16.63 0.90 1.77
C LEU A 64 17.21 -0.50 1.93
N ASP A 65 17.57 -0.87 3.16
CA ASP A 65 17.98 -2.21 3.50
C ASP A 65 16.78 -2.97 4.10
N THR A 66 16.19 -3.88 3.32
CA THR A 66 15.08 -4.72 3.76
C THR A 66 15.64 -6.00 4.38
N GLU A 67 15.59 -6.12 5.71
CA GLU A 67 16.07 -7.31 6.43
C GLU A 67 15.17 -8.53 6.23
N ALA A 68 13.85 -8.32 6.15
CA ALA A 68 12.87 -9.37 5.92
C ALA A 68 11.63 -8.83 5.21
N TYR A 69 11.10 -9.62 4.28
CA TYR A 69 9.82 -9.39 3.63
C TYR A 69 9.14 -10.74 3.40
N SER A 70 7.88 -10.86 3.81
CA SER A 70 7.07 -12.04 3.61
C SER A 70 5.63 -11.62 3.43
N VAL A 71 4.93 -12.32 2.54
CA VAL A 71 3.49 -12.18 2.35
C VAL A 71 2.90 -13.56 2.24
N ASP A 72 1.74 -13.73 2.86
CA ASP A 72 0.91 -14.91 2.75
C ASP A 72 -0.44 -14.50 2.17
N ILE A 73 -0.92 -15.27 1.20
CA ILE A 73 -2.25 -15.16 0.64
C ILE A 73 -2.87 -16.52 0.89
N GLY A 74 -3.85 -16.56 1.79
CA GLY A 74 -4.49 -17.80 2.27
C GLY A 74 -5.15 -18.64 1.19
#